data_AF-A0A257LAB4-F1
#
_entry.id   AF-A0A257LAB4-F1
#
_cell.length_a   1.000
_cell.length_b   1.000
_cell.length_c   1.000
_cell.angle_alpha   90.00
_cell.angle_beta   90.00
_cell.angle_gamma   90.00
#
_symmetry.space_group_name_H-M   'P 1'
#
loop_
_entity.id
_entity.type
_entity.pdbx_description
1 polymer ?
#
loop_
_entity_poly.entity_id
_entity_poly.type
_entity_poly.pdbx_seq_one_letter_code
_entity_poly.pdbx_strand_id
1 'polypeptide(L)'
;MTTEQPTNNRAKNWATAGIIISWATFWMFLLSPFGLLAWIGILIYLIVKKSKLKWYLILSAWLFVPSCNFLTGTVRYFTGTATLQGVGGPQTFHGIDRETRVVSTSSGCIFVGFEPFVFPANNAAVRLWTNLFGFQRGSYKGAFPTEEEAQEIIKSADTIIVKHADKFLQFNISGQTVNLDTSDFYSYRSSSSAFDKVVGKTFENECFIFQRLDNENEEERKAIYIVDINKNKLLKTYFDYY
;
A
#
# COMPACT_ATOMS: atom_id res chain seq x y z
N MET A 1 -56.13 8.31 13.40
CA MET A 1 -55.99 8.34 11.93
C MET A 1 -54.61 8.87 11.59
N THR A 2 -53.63 7.99 11.43
CA THR A 2 -52.33 8.34 10.86
C THR A 2 -52.53 8.48 9.36
N THR A 3 -52.55 9.72 8.87
CA THR A 3 -52.53 10.01 7.44
C THR A 3 -51.21 9.48 6.87
N GLU A 4 -51.28 8.35 6.19
CA GLU A 4 -50.17 7.88 5.35
C GLU A 4 -49.92 8.97 4.31
N GLN A 5 -48.82 9.71 4.47
CA GLN A 5 -48.34 10.61 3.43
C GLN A 5 -48.17 9.79 2.15
N PRO A 6 -48.69 10.23 1.00
CA PRO A 6 -48.52 9.51 -0.26
C PRO A 6 -47.02 9.33 -0.49
N THR A 7 -46.55 8.08 -0.45
CA THR A 7 -45.17 7.75 -0.81
C THR A 7 -44.90 8.35 -2.18
N ASN A 8 -44.03 9.34 -2.22
CA ASN A 8 -43.70 10.05 -3.46
C ASN A 8 -43.01 9.06 -4.40
N ASN A 9 -43.80 8.40 -5.26
CA ASN A 9 -43.34 7.36 -6.18
C ASN A 9 -42.17 7.84 -7.04
N ARG A 10 -42.10 9.14 -7.34
CA ARG A 10 -40.98 9.75 -8.06
C ARG A 10 -39.68 9.69 -7.26
N ALA A 11 -39.70 9.98 -5.96
CA ALA A 11 -38.52 9.88 -5.10
C ALA A 11 -38.05 8.43 -4.93
N LYS A 12 -38.99 7.47 -4.86
CA LYS A 12 -38.69 6.03 -4.84
C LYS A 12 -38.00 5.58 -6.13
N ASN A 13 -38.53 6.00 -7.28
CA ASN A 13 -37.94 5.69 -8.58
C ASN A 13 -36.53 6.28 -8.71
N TRP A 14 -36.32 7.53 -8.28
CA TRP A 14 -34.99 8.15 -8.29
C TRP A 14 -33.98 7.45 -7.38
N ALA A 15 -34.37 7.09 -6.15
CA ALA A 15 -33.49 6.35 -5.25
C ALA A 15 -33.10 4.98 -5.85
N THR A 16 -34.08 4.27 -6.41
CA THR A 16 -33.86 2.97 -7.07
C THR A 16 -32.95 3.12 -8.29
N ALA A 17 -33.19 4.13 -9.13
CA ALA A 17 -32.34 4.44 -10.28
C ALA A 17 -30.90 4.77 -9.85
N GLY A 18 -30.71 5.54 -8.77
CA GLY A 18 -29.38 5.85 -8.24
C GLY A 18 -28.61 4.60 -7.82
N ILE A 19 -29.29 3.66 -7.15
CA ILE A 19 -28.68 2.37 -6.78
C ILE A 19 -28.32 1.57 -8.05
N ILE A 20 -29.25 1.39 -8.98
CA ILE A 20 -29.01 0.60 -10.20
C ILE A 20 -27.88 1.22 -11.04
N ILE A 21 -27.90 2.53 -11.25
CA ILE A 21 -26.87 3.26 -12.00
C ILE A 21 -25.52 3.05 -11.35
N SER A 22 -25.42 3.17 -10.01
CA SER A 22 -24.14 2.99 -9.31
C SER A 22 -23.52 1.61 -9.55
N TRP A 23 -24.33 0.55 -9.49
CA TRP A 23 -23.86 -0.81 -9.71
C TRP A 23 -23.53 -1.05 -11.18
N ALA A 24 -24.34 -0.55 -12.11
CA ALA A 24 -24.08 -0.65 -13.54
C ALA A 24 -22.76 0.05 -13.93
N THR A 25 -22.50 1.25 -13.40
CA THR A 25 -21.26 2.00 -13.67
C THR A 25 -20.05 1.46 -12.94
N PHE A 26 -20.25 0.78 -11.81
CA PHE A 26 -19.18 0.05 -11.15
C PHE A 26 -18.67 -1.11 -12.03
N TRP A 27 -19.59 -1.86 -12.67
CA TRP A 27 -19.22 -2.90 -13.63
C TRP A 27 -18.68 -2.34 -14.94
N MET A 28 -19.18 -1.18 -15.39
CA MET A 28 -18.75 -0.51 -16.62
C MET A 28 -17.85 0.70 -16.30
N PHE A 29 -16.64 0.43 -15.82
CA PHE A 29 -15.71 1.44 -15.28
C PHE A 29 -15.56 2.72 -16.14
N LEU A 30 -15.50 2.60 -17.47
CA LEU A 30 -15.36 3.75 -18.38
C LEU A 30 -16.52 4.75 -18.26
N LEU A 31 -17.69 4.30 -17.80
CA LEU A 31 -18.86 5.14 -17.55
C LEU A 31 -18.92 5.69 -16.12
N SER A 32 -17.95 5.35 -15.27
CA SER A 32 -17.93 5.75 -13.86
C SER A 32 -18.05 7.26 -13.63
N PRO A 33 -17.42 8.18 -14.41
CA PRO A 33 -17.57 9.61 -14.16
C PRO A 33 -19.01 10.08 -14.40
N PHE A 34 -19.65 9.60 -15.47
CA PHE A 34 -21.03 9.95 -15.80
C PHE A 34 -22.02 9.35 -14.80
N GLY A 35 -21.79 8.10 -14.38
CA GLY A 35 -22.56 7.43 -13.34
C GLY A 35 -22.50 8.16 -12.00
N LEU A 36 -21.31 8.63 -11.63
CA LEU A 36 -21.10 9.39 -10.41
C LEU A 36 -21.83 10.73 -10.45
N LEU A 37 -21.73 11.48 -11.56
CA LEU A 37 -22.45 12.75 -11.72
C LEU A 37 -23.98 12.55 -11.63
N ALA A 38 -24.51 11.53 -12.30
CA ALA A 38 -25.93 11.18 -12.22
C ALA A 38 -26.33 10.81 -10.78
N TRP A 39 -25.52 10.01 -10.09
CA TRP A 39 -25.75 9.63 -8.69
C TRP A 39 -25.73 10.83 -7.75
N ILE A 40 -24.79 11.76 -7.92
CA ILE A 40 -24.72 13.02 -7.15
C ILE A 40 -25.98 13.86 -7.39
N GLY A 41 -26.42 14.00 -8.64
CA GLY A 41 -27.67 14.70 -8.98
C GLY A 41 -28.89 14.10 -8.27
N ILE A 42 -28.99 12.77 -8.24
CA ILE A 42 -30.04 12.04 -7.52
C ILE A 42 -29.95 12.28 -6.01
N LEU A 43 -28.75 12.22 -5.43
CA LEU A 43 -28.54 12.50 -4.00
C LEU A 43 -28.99 13.93 -3.65
N ILE A 44 -28.55 14.93 -4.42
CA ILE A 44 -28.93 16.34 -4.23
C ILE A 44 -30.46 16.47 -4.33
N TYR A 45 -31.08 15.88 -5.34
CA TYR A 45 -32.55 15.89 -5.48
C TYR A 45 -33.25 15.32 -4.23
N LEU A 46 -32.80 14.19 -3.71
CA LEU A 46 -33.38 13.56 -2.52
C LEU A 46 -33.16 14.39 -1.25
N ILE A 47 -32.00 15.05 -1.11
CA ILE A 47 -31.71 15.98 -0.02
C ILE A 47 -32.64 17.20 -0.08
N VAL A 48 -32.75 17.84 -1.24
CA VAL A 48 -33.62 19.03 -1.46
C VAL A 48 -35.08 18.69 -1.18
N LYS A 49 -35.53 17.49 -1.57
CA LYS A 49 -36.88 17.00 -1.27
C LYS A 49 -37.06 16.49 0.16
N LYS A 50 -36.04 16.61 1.02
CA LYS A 50 -36.01 16.11 2.42
C LYS A 50 -36.48 14.65 2.53
N SER A 51 -36.23 13.85 1.50
CA SER A 51 -36.68 12.46 1.44
C SER A 51 -35.87 11.61 2.41
N LYS A 52 -36.55 10.74 3.17
CA LYS A 52 -35.88 9.70 3.96
C LYS A 52 -35.18 8.66 3.07
N LEU A 53 -35.54 8.60 1.78
CA LEU A 53 -35.01 7.60 0.85
C LEU A 53 -33.53 7.79 0.52
N LYS A 54 -32.97 8.99 0.78
CA LYS A 54 -31.52 9.25 0.61
C LYS A 54 -30.64 8.25 1.38
N TRP A 55 -31.12 7.74 2.50
CA TRP A 55 -30.39 6.76 3.30
C TRP A 55 -30.24 5.41 2.60
N TYR A 56 -31.15 5.03 1.70
CA TYR A 56 -31.00 3.81 0.89
C TYR A 56 -29.87 3.91 -0.12
N LEU A 57 -29.36 5.12 -0.42
CA LEU A 57 -28.18 5.26 -1.27
C LEU A 57 -26.91 4.67 -0.62
N ILE A 58 -26.92 4.34 0.67
CA ILE A 58 -25.84 3.54 1.29
C ILE A 58 -25.65 2.18 0.61
N LEU A 59 -26.70 1.64 -0.02
CA LEU A 59 -26.66 0.40 -0.80
C LEU A 59 -26.11 0.59 -2.22
N SER A 60 -25.78 1.82 -2.61
CA SER A 60 -25.13 2.10 -3.89
C SER A 60 -23.68 1.60 -3.87
N ALA A 61 -23.16 1.19 -5.02
CA ALA A 61 -21.77 0.72 -5.13
C ALA A 61 -20.76 1.79 -4.66
N TRP A 62 -21.05 3.08 -4.88
CA TRP A 62 -20.22 4.21 -4.47
C TRP A 62 -20.00 4.31 -2.96
N LEU A 63 -20.93 3.81 -2.16
CA LEU A 63 -20.83 3.83 -0.70
C LEU A 63 -20.56 2.44 -0.15
N PHE A 64 -21.27 1.43 -0.65
CA PHE A 64 -21.18 0.06 -0.17
C PHE A 64 -19.78 -0.53 -0.37
N VAL A 65 -19.22 -0.42 -1.58
CA VAL A 65 -17.92 -1.05 -1.90
C VAL A 65 -16.76 -0.43 -1.10
N PRO A 66 -16.60 0.92 -1.05
CA PRO A 66 -15.59 1.52 -0.17
C PRO A 66 -15.80 1.16 1.30
N SER A 67 -17.05 1.12 1.79
CA SER A 67 -17.33 0.79 3.20
C SER A 67 -16.88 -0.64 3.55
N CYS A 68 -17.19 -1.61 2.68
CA CYS A 68 -16.74 -2.99 2.87
C CYS A 68 -15.22 -3.12 2.83
N ASN A 69 -14.55 -2.37 1.94
CA ASN A 69 -13.09 -2.38 1.85
C ASN A 69 -12.41 -1.71 3.04
N PHE A 70 -13.00 -0.62 3.55
CA PHE A 70 -12.56 0.01 4.79
C PHE A 70 -12.68 -0.96 5.98
N LEU A 71 -13.82 -1.67 6.09
CA LEU A 71 -14.01 -2.68 7.12
C LEU A 71 -13.00 -3.84 6.97
N THR A 72 -12.75 -4.29 5.75
CA THR A 72 -11.74 -5.34 5.47
C THR A 72 -10.35 -4.89 5.88
N GLY A 73 -9.93 -3.67 5.50
CA GLY A 73 -8.66 -3.09 5.91
C GLY A 73 -8.54 -2.95 7.43
N THR A 74 -9.65 -2.59 8.10
CA THR A 74 -9.76 -2.53 9.56
C THR A 74 -9.50 -3.90 10.20
N VAL A 75 -10.22 -4.94 9.76
CA VAL A 75 -10.04 -6.30 10.27
C VAL A 75 -8.61 -6.75 10.07
N ARG A 76 -8.06 -6.56 8.87
CA ARG A 76 -6.68 -6.97 8.53
C ARG A 76 -5.65 -6.24 9.37
N TYR A 77 -5.85 -4.96 9.68
CA TYR A 77 -4.97 -4.19 10.55
C TYR A 77 -4.91 -4.82 11.95
N PHE A 78 -6.08 -5.11 12.54
CA PHE A 78 -6.13 -5.71 13.88
C PHE A 78 -5.61 -7.15 13.92
N THR A 79 -5.70 -7.88 12.81
CA THR A 79 -5.10 -9.22 12.69
C THR A 79 -3.61 -9.21 12.31
N GLY A 80 -3.02 -8.04 12.02
CA GLY A 80 -1.61 -7.90 11.62
C GLY A 80 -1.31 -8.39 10.19
N THR A 81 -2.32 -8.45 9.33
CA THR A 81 -2.24 -8.94 7.95
C THR A 81 -2.64 -7.90 6.92
N ALA A 82 -2.74 -6.63 7.31
CA ALA A 82 -3.02 -5.58 6.35
C ALA A 82 -1.87 -5.44 5.35
N THR A 83 -2.24 -5.01 4.15
CA THR A 83 -1.33 -4.55 3.10
C THR A 83 -1.88 -3.22 2.57
N LEU A 84 -0.98 -2.33 2.17
CA LEU A 84 -1.36 -1.21 1.33
C LEU A 84 -1.50 -1.72 -0.11
N GLN A 85 -2.53 -1.23 -0.79
CA GLN A 85 -2.88 -1.68 -2.12
C GLN A 85 -2.76 -0.53 -3.10
N GLY A 86 -2.33 -0.80 -4.32
CA GLY A 86 -2.30 0.21 -5.35
C GLY A 86 -2.17 -0.37 -6.74
N VAL A 87 -2.08 0.53 -7.71
CA VAL A 87 -1.93 0.23 -9.12
C VAL A 87 -0.59 0.81 -9.55
N GLY A 88 0.21 0.00 -10.20
CA GLY A 88 1.54 0.39 -10.63
C GLY A 88 2.38 -0.85 -10.86
N GLY A 89 3.59 -0.64 -11.37
CA GLY A 89 4.50 -1.75 -11.57
C GLY A 89 4.88 -2.45 -10.25
N PRO A 90 5.77 -3.44 -10.39
CA PRO A 90 6.88 -3.62 -9.46
C PRO A 90 7.61 -2.26 -9.27
N GLN A 91 8.77 -2.06 -8.67
CA GLN A 91 9.34 -0.72 -8.40
C GLN A 91 8.49 0.21 -7.48
N THR A 92 7.23 0.56 -7.79
CA THR A 92 6.37 1.47 -7.02
C THR A 92 5.79 0.82 -5.76
N PHE A 93 5.47 -0.48 -5.80
CA PHE A 93 4.80 -1.20 -4.71
C PHE A 93 5.63 -2.39 -4.19
N HIS A 94 6.82 -2.09 -3.67
CA HIS A 94 7.63 -3.08 -2.97
C HIS A 94 8.14 -2.61 -1.61
N GLY A 95 8.39 -3.61 -0.77
CA GLY A 95 8.79 -3.44 0.60
C GLY A 95 7.63 -3.00 1.48
N ILE A 96 7.97 -2.41 2.62
CA ILE A 96 7.01 -1.81 3.53
C ILE A 96 6.95 -0.29 3.35
N ASP A 97 5.77 0.25 3.56
CA ASP A 97 5.55 1.69 3.63
C ASP A 97 6.15 2.27 4.92
N ARG A 98 6.77 3.45 4.81
CA ARG A 98 7.48 4.06 5.93
C ARG A 98 6.52 4.51 7.03
N GLU A 99 5.41 5.12 6.65
CA GLU A 99 4.45 5.70 7.61
C GLU A 99 3.68 4.62 8.37
N THR A 100 3.28 3.54 7.67
CA THR A 100 2.42 2.51 8.24
C THR A 100 3.16 1.24 8.66
N ARG A 101 4.39 1.02 8.17
CA ARG A 101 5.19 -0.22 8.36
C ARG A 101 4.49 -1.47 7.83
N VAL A 102 3.59 -1.28 6.87
CA VAL A 102 2.79 -2.32 6.24
C VAL A 102 3.33 -2.59 4.84
N VAL A 103 3.28 -3.84 4.39
CA VAL A 103 3.70 -4.24 3.05
C VAL A 103 2.84 -3.53 2.00
N SER A 104 3.50 -2.95 0.99
CA SER A 104 2.84 -2.41 -0.19
C SER A 104 2.71 -3.49 -1.25
N THR A 105 1.50 -3.62 -1.81
CA THR A 105 1.14 -4.62 -2.82
C THR A 105 0.48 -3.93 -4.01
N SER A 106 0.74 -4.42 -5.22
CA SER A 106 0.14 -3.90 -6.45
C SER A 106 -0.69 -4.97 -7.16
N SER A 107 -1.76 -4.55 -7.85
CA SER A 107 -2.45 -5.38 -8.85
C SER A 107 -1.70 -5.47 -10.20
N GLY A 108 -0.54 -4.80 -10.31
CA GLY A 108 0.27 -4.72 -11.53
C GLY A 108 -0.10 -3.54 -12.43
N CYS A 109 0.34 -3.62 -13.68
CA CYS A 109 0.10 -2.57 -14.69
C CYS A 109 -1.27 -2.68 -15.38
N ILE A 110 -2.00 -3.77 -15.15
CA ILE A 110 -3.33 -3.98 -15.74
C ILE A 110 -4.36 -3.48 -14.75
N PHE A 111 -5.06 -2.44 -15.14
CA PHE A 111 -6.15 -1.86 -14.38
C PHE A 111 -7.47 -2.46 -14.84
N VAL A 112 -8.18 -3.14 -13.94
CA VAL A 112 -9.44 -3.83 -14.24
C VAL A 112 -10.66 -2.91 -14.05
N GLY A 113 -10.48 -1.74 -13.43
CA GLY A 113 -11.47 -0.66 -13.34
C GLY A 113 -12.01 -0.39 -11.93
N PHE A 114 -11.94 -1.37 -11.03
CA PHE A 114 -12.55 -1.23 -9.69
C PHE A 114 -11.58 -0.70 -8.63
N GLU A 115 -10.28 -0.66 -8.93
CA GLU A 115 -9.21 -0.32 -7.99
C GLU A 115 -9.42 1.03 -7.27
N PRO A 116 -9.91 2.11 -7.90
CA PRO A 116 -10.16 3.39 -7.22
C PRO A 116 -11.26 3.31 -6.15
N PHE A 117 -12.13 2.31 -6.22
CA PHE A 117 -13.20 2.10 -5.24
C PHE A 117 -12.77 1.20 -4.08
N VAL A 118 -11.72 0.40 -4.30
CA VAL A 118 -11.29 -0.64 -3.37
C VAL A 118 -10.06 -0.17 -2.59
N PHE A 119 -9.00 0.21 -3.29
CA PHE A 119 -7.69 0.45 -2.69
C PHE A 119 -7.66 1.67 -1.78
N PRO A 120 -8.21 2.84 -2.16
CA PRO A 120 -8.17 4.02 -1.30
C PRO A 120 -8.88 3.79 0.03
N ALA A 121 -10.01 3.08 0.04
CA ALA A 121 -10.77 2.81 1.26
C ALA A 121 -10.05 1.82 2.19
N ASN A 122 -9.47 0.74 1.65
CA ASN A 122 -8.61 -0.17 2.42
C ASN A 122 -7.42 0.59 3.02
N ASN A 123 -6.70 1.37 2.19
CA ASN A 123 -5.51 2.10 2.61
C ASN A 123 -5.83 3.17 3.65
N ALA A 124 -6.99 3.85 3.51
CA ALA A 124 -7.47 4.82 4.48
C ALA A 124 -7.72 4.18 5.85
N ALA A 125 -8.29 2.96 5.90
CA ALA A 125 -8.46 2.23 7.15
C ALA A 125 -7.10 1.95 7.81
N VAL A 126 -6.15 1.39 7.05
CA VAL A 126 -4.82 1.07 7.57
C VAL A 126 -4.11 2.31 8.11
N ARG A 127 -4.13 3.42 7.36
CA ARG A 127 -3.54 4.70 7.78
C ARG A 127 -4.23 5.27 9.02
N LEU A 128 -5.56 5.26 9.05
CA LEU A 128 -6.33 5.74 10.21
C LEU A 128 -5.94 4.98 11.48
N TRP A 129 -5.97 3.64 11.43
CA TRP A 129 -5.65 2.83 12.60
C TRP A 129 -4.18 2.92 12.99
N THR A 130 -3.29 3.07 12.01
CA THR A 130 -1.87 3.34 12.29
C THR A 130 -1.69 4.64 13.05
N ASN A 131 -2.39 5.70 12.67
CA ASN A 131 -2.31 6.99 13.35
C ASN A 131 -2.93 6.95 14.76
N LEU A 132 -3.97 6.15 14.98
CA LEU A 132 -4.65 6.07 16.28
C LEU A 132 -3.99 5.10 17.27
N PHE A 133 -3.44 3.99 16.78
CA PHE A 133 -2.96 2.89 17.62
C PHE A 133 -1.51 2.47 17.36
N GLY A 134 -0.82 3.12 16.42
CA GLY A 134 0.55 2.79 16.02
C GLY A 134 0.60 1.65 14.98
N PHE A 135 1.77 1.08 14.75
CA PHE A 135 1.94 0.06 13.71
C PHE A 135 1.16 -1.22 14.03
N GLN A 136 0.61 -1.87 12.99
CA GLN A 136 -0.12 -3.13 13.16
C GLN A 136 0.74 -4.21 13.82
N ARG A 137 0.09 -5.22 14.42
CA ARG A 137 0.78 -6.35 15.04
C ARG A 137 1.70 -7.04 14.02
N GLY A 138 2.94 -7.32 14.43
CA GLY A 138 3.93 -8.03 13.60
C GLY A 138 4.72 -7.14 12.64
N SER A 139 4.33 -5.87 12.47
CA SER A 139 5.11 -4.91 11.67
C SER A 139 6.49 -4.62 12.27
N TYR A 140 7.39 -4.15 11.42
CA TYR A 140 8.68 -3.59 11.84
C TYR A 140 8.43 -2.31 12.67
N LYS A 141 9.14 -2.16 13.78
CA LYS A 141 8.96 -1.03 14.72
C LYS A 141 10.20 -0.17 14.90
N GLY A 142 11.34 -0.62 14.36
CA GLY A 142 12.60 0.07 14.57
C GLY A 142 12.78 1.29 13.67
N ALA A 143 13.96 1.88 13.79
CA ALA A 143 14.47 2.98 13.00
C ALA A 143 14.35 2.66 11.51
N PHE A 144 13.84 3.62 10.74
CA PHE A 144 13.66 3.46 9.31
C PHE A 144 13.96 4.80 8.65
N PRO A 145 15.18 4.94 8.11
CA PRO A 145 15.64 6.21 7.56
C PRO A 145 14.79 6.61 6.35
N THR A 146 14.73 7.90 6.05
CA THR A 146 14.29 8.38 4.74
C THR A 146 15.32 8.03 3.66
N GLU A 147 14.97 8.29 2.40
CA GLU A 147 15.92 8.11 1.30
C GLU A 147 17.15 9.00 1.46
N GLU A 148 16.96 10.27 1.83
CA GLU A 148 18.04 11.23 2.06
C GLU A 148 18.91 10.83 3.25
N GLU A 149 18.30 10.39 4.35
CA GLU A 149 19.03 9.89 5.52
C GLU A 149 19.85 8.64 5.16
N ALA A 150 19.26 7.72 4.38
CA ALA A 150 19.95 6.52 3.93
C ALA A 150 21.14 6.85 3.02
N GLN A 151 20.99 7.82 2.11
CA GLN A 151 22.07 8.33 1.27
C GLN A 151 23.22 8.93 2.10
N GLU A 152 22.90 9.76 3.10
CA GLU A 152 23.92 10.33 3.99
C GLU A 152 24.63 9.26 4.83
N ILE A 153 23.90 8.25 5.31
CA ILE A 153 24.49 7.13 6.06
C ILE A 153 25.49 6.35 5.21
N ILE A 154 25.15 6.06 3.95
CA ILE A 154 26.00 5.31 3.02
C ILE A 154 27.32 6.05 2.71
N LYS A 155 27.32 7.39 2.67
CA LYS A 155 28.57 8.17 2.46
C LYS A 155 29.63 7.95 3.53
N SER A 156 29.21 7.55 4.74
CA SER A 156 30.08 7.33 5.91
C SER A 156 30.19 5.85 6.31
N ALA A 157 29.80 4.95 5.42
CA ALA A 157 29.71 3.52 5.68
C ALA A 157 30.97 2.77 5.24
N ASP A 158 31.15 1.57 5.81
CA ASP A 158 32.31 0.74 5.56
C ASP A 158 32.07 -0.23 4.41
N THR A 159 33.14 -0.64 3.74
CA THR A 159 33.07 -1.72 2.76
C THR A 159 32.98 -3.07 3.48
N ILE A 160 31.96 -3.86 3.14
CA ILE A 160 31.68 -5.17 3.71
C ILE A 160 31.76 -6.22 2.61
N ILE A 161 32.45 -7.32 2.89
CA ILE A 161 32.49 -8.50 2.03
C ILE A 161 31.25 -9.35 2.33
N VAL A 162 30.50 -9.69 1.30
CA VAL A 162 29.31 -10.54 1.37
C VAL A 162 29.72 -11.99 1.18
N LYS A 163 29.26 -12.88 2.06
CA LYS A 163 29.44 -14.33 1.89
C LYS A 163 28.16 -14.96 1.39
N HIS A 164 28.26 -15.78 0.35
CA HIS A 164 27.14 -16.57 -0.15
C HIS A 164 27.08 -17.90 0.59
N ALA A 165 25.93 -18.20 1.17
CA ALA A 165 25.66 -19.47 1.86
C ALA A 165 24.31 -20.02 1.41
N ASP A 166 24.33 -20.96 0.46
CA ASP A 166 23.13 -21.53 -0.17
C ASP A 166 22.24 -20.42 -0.76
N LYS A 167 21.03 -20.22 -0.23
CA LYS A 167 20.09 -19.17 -0.66
C LYS A 167 20.23 -17.83 0.09
N PHE A 168 21.24 -17.67 0.94
CA PHE A 168 21.42 -16.49 1.78
C PHE A 168 22.66 -15.67 1.43
N LEU A 169 22.51 -14.35 1.51
CA LEU A 169 23.60 -13.38 1.55
C LEU A 169 23.93 -13.07 3.01
N GLN A 170 25.15 -13.35 3.43
CA GLN A 170 25.60 -13.14 4.80
C GLN A 170 26.46 -11.89 4.92
N PHE A 171 26.07 -11.01 5.84
CA PHE A 171 26.78 -9.78 6.18
C PHE A 171 27.27 -9.89 7.62
N ASN A 172 28.55 -9.64 7.85
CA ASN A 172 29.10 -9.53 9.20
C ASN A 172 29.19 -8.05 9.57
N ILE A 173 28.28 -7.59 10.43
CA ILE A 173 28.14 -6.19 10.83
C ILE A 173 28.07 -6.09 12.34
N SER A 174 28.84 -5.18 12.94
CA SER A 174 28.81 -4.91 14.39
C SER A 174 28.90 -6.16 15.28
N GLY A 175 29.66 -7.18 14.85
CA GLY A 175 29.82 -8.45 15.58
C GLY A 175 28.66 -9.45 15.43
N GLN A 176 27.64 -9.15 14.61
CA GLN A 176 26.51 -10.02 14.28
C GLN A 176 26.53 -10.43 12.81
N THR A 177 26.05 -11.64 12.52
CA THR A 177 25.79 -12.09 11.15
C THR A 177 24.31 -11.85 10.79
N VAL A 178 24.07 -11.08 9.74
CA VAL A 178 22.75 -10.89 9.12
C VAL A 178 22.65 -11.78 7.89
N ASN A 179 21.60 -12.58 7.79
CA ASN A 179 21.41 -13.58 6.73
C ASN A 179 20.19 -13.23 5.86
N LEU A 180 20.40 -12.55 4.74
CA LEU A 180 19.29 -12.12 3.89
C LEU A 180 18.96 -13.17 2.84
N ASP A 181 17.70 -13.59 2.76
CA ASP A 181 17.26 -14.56 1.74
C ASP A 181 17.30 -13.90 0.36
N THR A 182 17.97 -14.56 -0.60
CA THR A 182 18.07 -14.06 -1.99
C THR A 182 16.70 -13.86 -2.64
N SER A 183 15.65 -14.54 -2.15
CA SER A 183 14.29 -14.34 -2.65
C SER A 183 13.65 -13.00 -2.31
N ASP A 184 14.14 -12.31 -1.28
CA ASP A 184 13.69 -10.94 -0.97
C ASP A 184 14.00 -9.97 -2.12
N PHE A 185 15.03 -10.27 -2.92
CA PHE A 185 15.47 -9.49 -4.07
C PHE A 185 14.71 -9.79 -5.37
N TYR A 186 14.13 -11.00 -5.50
CA TYR A 186 13.39 -11.40 -6.71
C TYR A 186 12.15 -10.55 -6.98
N SER A 187 11.63 -9.87 -5.94
CA SER A 187 10.56 -8.90 -6.10
C SER A 187 10.97 -7.67 -6.92
N TYR A 188 12.27 -7.36 -7.03
CA TYR A 188 12.79 -6.16 -7.70
C TYR A 188 13.34 -6.45 -9.11
N ARG A 189 14.35 -7.33 -9.23
CA ARG A 189 14.92 -7.87 -10.50
C ARG A 189 15.70 -9.16 -10.22
N SER A 190 15.64 -10.16 -11.11
CA SER A 190 16.27 -11.48 -10.90
C SER A 190 17.79 -11.49 -10.77
N SER A 191 18.47 -10.45 -11.26
CA SER A 191 19.93 -10.25 -11.16
C SER A 191 20.38 -9.55 -9.87
N SER A 192 19.45 -9.11 -9.02
CA SER A 192 19.77 -8.16 -7.95
C SER A 192 20.49 -8.75 -6.73
N SER A 193 20.59 -10.08 -6.61
CA SER A 193 21.24 -10.76 -5.47
C SER A 193 22.68 -11.24 -5.74
N ALA A 194 23.20 -11.09 -6.96
CA ALA A 194 24.56 -11.54 -7.32
C ALA A 194 25.58 -10.45 -7.02
N PHE A 195 26.02 -10.34 -5.76
CA PHE A 195 27.06 -9.39 -5.36
C PHE A 195 27.92 -9.89 -4.20
N ASP A 196 29.19 -9.48 -4.21
CA ASP A 196 30.21 -9.94 -3.26
C ASP A 196 30.72 -8.81 -2.35
N LYS A 197 30.42 -7.55 -2.70
CA LYS A 197 30.85 -6.38 -1.95
C LYS A 197 29.77 -5.32 -1.89
N VAL A 198 29.58 -4.77 -0.69
CA VAL A 198 28.68 -3.65 -0.42
C VAL A 198 29.38 -2.58 0.39
N VAL A 199 28.87 -1.36 0.34
CA VAL A 199 29.10 -0.35 1.36
C VAL A 199 27.88 -0.35 2.26
N GLY A 200 28.05 -0.51 3.57
CA GLY A 200 26.91 -0.59 4.47
C GLY A 200 27.23 -0.26 5.92
N LYS A 201 26.19 0.12 6.65
CA LYS A 201 26.28 0.54 8.05
C LYS A 201 24.99 0.20 8.79
N THR A 202 25.13 -0.13 10.07
CA THR A 202 24.00 -0.29 10.98
C THR A 202 23.49 1.08 11.42
N PHE A 203 22.18 1.27 11.41
CA PHE A 203 21.52 2.46 11.90
C PHE A 203 20.70 2.12 13.15
N GLU A 204 21.04 2.82 14.25
CA GLU A 204 20.48 2.61 15.59
C GLU A 204 20.52 1.15 16.11
N ASN A 205 21.38 0.31 15.53
CA ASN A 205 21.45 -1.15 15.77
C ASN A 205 20.14 -1.91 15.46
N GLU A 206 19.19 -1.30 14.75
CA GLU A 206 17.90 -1.92 14.42
C GLU A 206 17.78 -2.29 12.94
N CYS A 207 18.33 -1.46 12.05
CA CYS A 207 18.39 -1.75 10.63
C CYS A 207 19.80 -1.69 10.05
N PHE A 208 20.01 -2.49 9.01
CA PHE A 208 21.23 -2.48 8.21
C PHE A 208 20.92 -1.83 6.86
N ILE A 209 21.70 -0.82 6.52
CA ILE A 209 21.54 -0.06 5.28
C ILE A 209 22.77 -0.35 4.43
N PHE A 210 22.57 -0.75 3.18
CA PHE A 210 23.69 -1.03 2.29
C PHE A 210 23.42 -0.68 0.84
N GLN A 211 24.49 -0.48 0.10
CA GLN A 211 24.53 -0.24 -1.34
C GLN A 211 25.58 -1.15 -1.98
N ARG A 212 25.30 -1.67 -3.17
CA ARG A 212 26.19 -2.58 -3.90
C ARG A 212 27.35 -1.80 -4.55
N LEU A 213 28.55 -2.37 -4.54
CA LEU A 213 29.74 -1.76 -5.18
C LEU A 213 30.00 -2.28 -6.61
N ASP A 214 29.51 -3.46 -6.94
CA ASP A 214 30.02 -4.31 -8.01
C ASP A 214 29.22 -4.30 -9.32
N ASN A 215 28.26 -3.39 -9.49
CA ASN A 215 27.39 -3.42 -10.67
C ASN A 215 27.91 -2.55 -11.83
N GLU A 216 27.94 -3.09 -13.05
CA GLU A 216 28.21 -2.33 -14.29
C GLU A 216 27.01 -1.45 -14.68
N ASN A 217 25.81 -1.78 -14.20
CA ASN A 217 24.60 -1.00 -14.41
C ASN A 217 24.46 0.12 -13.36
N GLU A 218 24.55 1.38 -13.79
CA GLU A 218 24.47 2.55 -12.92
C GLU A 218 23.17 2.62 -12.09
N GLU A 219 22.02 2.20 -12.65
CA GLU A 219 20.73 2.23 -11.95
C GLU A 219 20.71 1.30 -10.73
N GLU A 220 21.29 0.11 -10.86
CA GLU A 220 21.35 -0.87 -9.77
C GLU A 220 22.46 -0.55 -8.77
N ARG A 221 23.48 0.20 -9.20
CA ARG A 221 24.56 0.71 -8.34
C ARG A 221 24.06 1.74 -7.34
N LYS A 222 23.07 2.55 -7.72
CA LYS A 222 22.53 3.58 -6.84
C LYS A 222 21.43 3.08 -5.89
N ALA A 223 21.01 1.82 -6.01
CA ALA A 223 19.99 1.27 -5.12
C ALA A 223 20.48 1.13 -3.67
N ILE A 224 19.72 1.66 -2.72
CA ILE A 224 19.99 1.53 -1.28
C ILE A 224 18.97 0.59 -0.66
N TYR A 225 19.45 -0.43 0.03
CA TYR A 225 18.64 -1.48 0.63
C TYR A 225 18.57 -1.28 2.15
N ILE A 226 17.37 -1.43 2.71
CA ILE A 226 17.12 -1.37 4.16
C ILE A 226 16.69 -2.74 4.64
N VAL A 227 17.39 -3.28 5.64
CA VAL A 227 17.18 -4.61 6.19
C VAL A 227 16.85 -4.53 7.68
N ASP A 228 15.86 -5.29 8.13
CA ASP A 228 15.61 -5.56 9.54
C ASP A 228 16.63 -6.59 10.03
N ILE A 229 17.55 -6.16 10.90
CA ILE A 229 18.62 -7.02 11.45
C ILE A 229 18.03 -8.17 12.26
N ASN A 230 16.94 -7.93 12.99
CA ASN A 230 16.35 -8.90 13.90
C ASN A 230 15.56 -9.98 13.16
N LYS A 231 14.89 -9.59 12.07
CA LYS A 231 14.10 -10.52 11.25
C LYS A 231 14.84 -11.04 10.01
N ASN A 232 16.06 -10.58 9.76
CA ASN A 232 16.86 -10.95 8.60
C ASN A 232 16.09 -10.75 7.28
N LYS A 233 15.40 -9.61 7.16
CA LYS A 233 14.43 -9.37 6.09
C LYS A 233 14.62 -8.03 5.40
N LEU A 234 14.56 -8.02 4.08
CA LEU A 234 14.55 -6.79 3.31
C LEU A 234 13.25 -6.02 3.56
N LEU A 235 13.37 -4.80 4.04
CA LEU A 235 12.25 -3.92 4.33
C LEU A 235 11.89 -3.05 3.12
N LYS A 236 12.89 -2.45 2.48
CA LYS A 236 12.69 -1.47 1.42
C LYS A 236 13.95 -1.32 0.57
N THR A 237 13.73 -0.90 -0.67
CA THR A 237 14.78 -0.44 -1.59
C THR A 237 14.43 0.98 -2.04
N TYR A 238 15.41 1.89 -1.95
CA TYR A 238 15.37 3.21 -2.55
C TYR A 238 16.14 3.19 -3.86
N PHE A 239 15.59 3.85 -4.89
CA PHE A 239 16.20 3.95 -6.21
C PHE A 239 16.45 5.43 -6.49
N ASP A 240 17.72 5.81 -6.51
CA ASP A 240 18.13 7.15 -6.87
C ASP A 240 18.06 7.29 -8.40
N TYR A 241 17.02 7.97 -8.90
CA TYR A 241 16.81 8.24 -10.32
C TYR A 241 17.48 9.55 -10.80
N TYR A 242 18.33 10.17 -9.97
CA TYR A 242 18.98 11.44 -10.29
C TYR A 242 20.47 11.29 -10.61
#